data_AF-A0A8D2Q9A4-F1
#
_entry.id   AF-A0A8D2Q9A4-F1
#
_cell.length_a   1.000
_cell.length_b   1.000
_cell.length_c   1.000
_cell.angle_alpha   90.00
_cell.angle_beta   90.00
_cell.angle_gamma   90.00
#
_symmetry.space_group_name_H-M   'P 1'
#
loop_
_entity.id
_entity.type
_entity.pdbx_description
1 polymer ?
#
loop_
_entity_poly.entity_id
_entity_poly.type
_entity_poly.pdbx_seq_one_letter_code
_entity_poly.pdbx_strand_id
1 'polypeptide(L)'
;MAGARPRRGPCRHASLLAAAWAGTGVLAVGFLACLFALWSLQCRLEVLREELVQLRGELRARMPGPPGRLPGTPEPLLRAGDFLGPCATREKLPRHLERRKRDVERTSQEQLRQRRKQSALHLVPERQANKDGECITEVWWKPFLQQGRALELSGRDVLVKHTGLYLVYSQVLFHDPTFTMGQVLQRLAPGRPNQVLFRCIQSMPADPERAYNSCYSGGVFHLQHGDRLNLYIPRCNASFDFSAHGTFLGLLRL
;
A
#
# COMPACT_ATOMS: atom_id res chain seq x y z
N MET A 1 -78.95 44.34 -21.94
CA MET A 1 -78.00 43.33 -22.45
C MET A 1 -76.95 43.07 -21.36
N ALA A 2 -76.84 41.82 -20.93
CA ALA A 2 -75.75 41.29 -20.08
C ALA A 2 -74.39 41.58 -20.75
N GLY A 3 -73.24 41.71 -20.09
CA GLY A 3 -72.79 41.33 -18.76
C GLY A 3 -71.33 40.85 -18.93
N ALA A 4 -70.39 41.29 -18.08
CA ALA A 4 -69.16 40.55 -17.74
C ALA A 4 -68.27 41.41 -16.82
N ARG A 5 -68.18 41.01 -15.54
CA ARG A 5 -67.04 41.33 -14.67
C ARG A 5 -65.91 40.33 -14.96
N PRO A 6 -64.63 40.74 -15.02
CA PRO A 6 -63.54 39.78 -15.02
C PRO A 6 -63.34 39.24 -13.59
N ARG A 7 -63.49 37.92 -13.43
CA ARG A 7 -63.08 37.17 -12.24
C ARG A 7 -61.54 37.12 -12.19
N ARG A 8 -60.93 37.76 -11.19
CA ARG A 8 -59.54 37.49 -10.79
C ARG A 8 -59.49 36.09 -10.15
N GLY A 9 -58.76 35.17 -10.78
CA GLY A 9 -58.66 33.77 -10.35
C GLY A 9 -57.62 33.53 -9.24
N PRO A 10 -57.72 32.43 -8.47
CA PRO A 10 -56.91 32.13 -7.28
C PRO A 10 -55.60 31.33 -7.58
N CYS A 11 -55.08 31.38 -8.81
CA CYS A 11 -54.08 30.39 -9.26
C CYS A 11 -52.62 30.62 -8.82
N ARG A 12 -52.28 31.74 -8.16
CA ARG A 12 -50.87 32.01 -7.76
C ARG A 12 -50.47 31.39 -6.42
N HIS A 13 -51.43 31.10 -5.53
CA HIS A 13 -51.12 30.52 -4.21
C HIS A 13 -50.84 29.01 -4.27
N ALA A 14 -51.47 28.27 -5.19
CA ALA A 14 -51.31 26.82 -5.31
C ALA A 14 -49.89 26.41 -5.77
N SER A 15 -49.27 27.17 -6.66
CA SER A 15 -47.93 26.88 -7.18
C SER A 15 -46.81 27.15 -6.16
N LEU A 16 -46.98 28.13 -5.27
CA LEU A 16 -46.01 28.43 -4.21
C LEU A 16 -46.06 27.38 -3.08
N LEU A 17 -47.25 26.87 -2.76
CA LEU A 17 -47.41 25.78 -1.80
C LEU A 17 -46.78 24.49 -2.32
N ALA A 18 -47.03 24.12 -3.58
CA ALA A 18 -46.44 22.92 -4.18
C ALA A 18 -44.90 22.94 -4.23
N ALA A 19 -44.28 24.10 -4.50
CA ALA A 19 -42.83 24.25 -4.45
C ALA A 19 -42.27 24.16 -3.02
N ALA A 20 -43.01 24.67 -2.02
CA ALA A 20 -42.64 24.53 -0.62
C ALA A 20 -42.66 23.07 -0.15
N TRP A 21 -43.68 22.28 -0.54
CA TRP A 21 -43.80 20.85 -0.21
C TRP A 21 -42.67 20.01 -0.82
N ALA A 22 -42.28 20.30 -2.07
CA ALA A 22 -41.17 19.62 -2.74
C ALA A 22 -39.81 19.93 -2.08
N GLY A 23 -39.57 21.18 -1.68
CA GLY A 23 -38.36 21.59 -0.95
C GLY A 23 -38.23 20.94 0.43
N THR A 24 -39.34 20.86 1.18
CA THR A 24 -39.36 20.16 2.49
C THR A 24 -39.13 18.66 2.36
N GLY A 25 -39.61 18.02 1.28
CA GLY A 25 -39.41 16.59 1.06
C GLY A 25 -37.94 16.22 0.85
N VAL A 26 -37.22 16.99 0.03
CA VAL A 26 -35.78 16.76 -0.23
C VAL A 26 -34.93 17.01 1.03
N LEU A 27 -35.25 18.06 1.79
CA LEU A 27 -34.57 18.33 3.06
C LEU A 27 -34.82 17.24 4.10
N ALA A 28 -36.04 16.71 4.18
CA ALA A 28 -36.37 15.61 5.09
C ALA A 28 -35.63 14.32 4.72
N VAL A 29 -35.54 13.97 3.43
CA VAL A 29 -34.79 12.78 2.97
C VAL A 29 -33.29 12.95 3.24
N GLY A 30 -32.73 14.13 2.98
CA GLY A 30 -31.32 14.43 3.29
C GLY A 30 -31.02 14.33 4.79
N PHE A 31 -31.94 14.83 5.63
CA PHE A 31 -31.83 14.73 7.08
C PHE A 31 -31.88 13.28 7.57
N LEU A 32 -32.81 12.47 7.05
CA LEU A 32 -32.90 11.04 7.37
C LEU A 32 -31.66 10.25 6.92
N ALA A 33 -31.10 10.54 5.74
CA ALA A 33 -29.86 9.94 5.29
C ALA A 33 -28.66 10.32 6.19
N CYS A 34 -28.62 11.57 6.65
CA CYS A 34 -27.61 12.04 7.60
C CYS A 34 -27.73 11.32 8.95
N LEU A 35 -28.94 11.19 9.50
CA LEU A 35 -29.18 10.45 10.74
C LEU A 35 -28.77 8.98 10.61
N PHE A 36 -29.07 8.34 9.48
CA PHE A 36 -28.65 6.95 9.23
C PHE A 36 -27.12 6.81 9.14
N ALA A 37 -26.44 7.75 8.48
CA ALA A 37 -24.98 7.77 8.41
C ALA A 37 -24.37 7.95 9.82
N LEU A 38 -24.89 8.89 10.61
CA LEU A 38 -24.47 9.12 12.00
C LEU A 38 -24.69 7.89 12.87
N TRP A 39 -25.84 7.21 12.72
CA TRP A 39 -26.15 5.96 13.41
C TRP A 39 -25.15 4.85 13.04
N SER A 40 -24.86 4.69 11.74
CA SER A 40 -23.91 3.68 11.27
C SER A 40 -22.49 3.94 11.79
N LEU A 41 -22.10 5.21 11.94
CA LEU A 41 -20.83 5.61 12.51
C LEU A 41 -20.79 5.34 14.02
N GLN A 42 -21.88 5.62 14.74
CA GLN A 42 -22.01 5.31 16.16
C GLN A 42 -21.88 3.80 16.43
N CYS A 43 -22.54 2.94 15.65
CA CYS A 43 -22.40 1.49 15.79
C CYS A 43 -20.95 1.02 15.58
N ARG A 44 -20.24 1.56 14.58
CA ARG A 44 -18.82 1.22 14.35
C ARG A 44 -17.93 1.67 15.51
N LEU A 45 -18.22 2.82 16.11
CA LEU A 45 -17.45 3.33 17.26
C LEU A 45 -17.64 2.46 18.50
N GLU A 46 -18.86 1.97 18.76
CA GLU A 46 -19.11 1.09 19.90
C GLU A 46 -18.39 -0.25 19.75
N VAL A 47 -18.41 -0.86 18.57
CA VAL A 47 -17.63 -2.10 18.30
C VAL A 47 -16.13 -1.87 18.51
N LEU A 48 -15.60 -0.75 18.02
CA LEU A 48 -14.18 -0.42 18.22
C LEU A 48 -13.84 -0.12 19.69
N ARG A 49 -14.78 0.45 20.45
CA ARG A 49 -14.61 0.66 21.90
C ARG A 49 -14.57 -0.66 22.64
N GLU A 50 -15.46 -1.60 22.31
CA GLU A 50 -15.47 -2.94 22.87
C GLU A 50 -14.15 -3.68 22.57
N GLU A 51 -13.68 -3.63 21.33
CA GLU A 51 -12.39 -4.24 20.96
C GLU A 51 -11.22 -3.61 21.73
N LEU A 52 -11.21 -2.28 21.92
CA LEU A 52 -10.17 -1.60 22.71
C LEU A 52 -10.23 -1.95 24.19
N VAL A 53 -11.43 -2.10 24.77
CA VAL A 53 -11.59 -2.52 26.16
C VAL A 53 -11.15 -3.97 26.33
N GLN A 54 -11.49 -4.85 25.39
CA GLN A 54 -11.06 -6.24 25.38
C GLN A 54 -9.53 -6.34 25.28
N LEU A 55 -8.91 -5.62 24.34
CA LEU A 55 -7.46 -5.58 24.18
C LEU A 55 -6.74 -5.00 25.42
N ARG A 56 -7.29 -3.95 26.04
CA ARG A 56 -6.76 -3.41 27.31
C ARG A 56 -6.94 -4.36 28.49
N GLY A 57 -8.04 -5.11 28.51
CA GLY A 57 -8.32 -6.15 29.50
C GLY A 57 -7.33 -7.30 29.40
N GLU A 58 -7.08 -7.79 28.19
CA GLU A 58 -6.06 -8.79 27.90
C GLU A 58 -4.65 -8.29 28.28
N LEU A 59 -4.33 -7.03 27.99
CA LEU A 59 -3.05 -6.44 28.36
C LEU A 59 -2.86 -6.33 29.88
N ARG A 60 -3.92 -6.02 30.64
CA ARG A 60 -3.91 -6.00 32.11
C ARG A 60 -3.83 -7.40 32.70
N ALA A 61 -4.57 -8.37 32.17
CA ALA A 61 -4.54 -9.75 32.62
C ALA A 61 -3.15 -10.39 32.41
N ARG A 62 -2.40 -9.91 31.42
CA ARG A 62 -1.02 -10.35 31.13
C ARG A 62 0.06 -9.67 31.98
N MET A 63 -0.28 -8.68 32.78
CA MET A 63 0.64 -8.00 33.71
C MET A 63 0.44 -8.58 35.12
N PRO A 64 1.36 -9.38 35.67
CA PRO A 64 1.28 -9.79 37.06
C PRO A 64 1.48 -8.56 37.95
N GLY A 65 0.51 -8.28 38.83
CA GLY A 65 0.70 -7.34 39.94
C GLY A 65 1.85 -7.77 40.85
N PRO A 66 2.48 -6.84 41.57
CA PRO A 66 3.65 -7.17 42.39
C PRO A 66 3.20 -8.04 43.57
N PRO A 67 3.79 -9.22 43.80
CA PRO A 67 3.39 -10.05 44.93
C PRO A 67 4.05 -9.54 46.22
N GLY A 68 3.20 -9.15 47.18
CA GLY A 68 3.56 -9.09 48.59
C GLY A 68 3.62 -10.49 49.22
N ARG A 69 4.52 -10.63 50.22
CA ARG A 69 4.49 -11.45 51.48
C ARG A 69 3.62 -12.72 51.50
N LEU A 70 4.03 -13.90 51.99
CA LEU A 70 4.84 -14.44 53.13
C LEU A 70 4.80 -16.00 52.96
N PRO A 71 5.22 -16.94 53.87
CA PRO A 71 6.21 -16.98 54.98
C PRO A 71 7.13 -18.24 55.03
N GLY A 72 8.29 -18.12 55.71
CA GLY A 72 9.12 -19.24 56.24
C GLY A 72 10.31 -19.63 55.36
N THR A 73 11.57 -19.71 55.78
CA THR A 73 12.24 -19.81 57.09
C THR A 73 13.77 -19.61 56.85
N PRO A 74 14.65 -19.61 57.87
CA PRO A 74 15.06 -18.53 58.78
C PRO A 74 16.35 -17.79 58.34
N GLU A 75 16.42 -16.49 58.63
CA GLU A 75 17.65 -15.67 58.57
C GLU A 75 18.17 -15.44 60.01
N PRO A 76 19.49 -15.47 60.26
CA PRO A 76 20.04 -15.14 61.56
C PRO A 76 20.01 -13.63 61.85
N LEU A 77 19.57 -13.30 63.06
CA LEU A 77 19.60 -12.00 63.71
C LEU A 77 21.00 -11.36 63.70
N LEU A 78 21.10 -10.09 63.26
CA LEU A 78 21.50 -8.98 64.14
C LEU A 78 21.37 -7.63 63.43
N ARG A 79 20.98 -6.64 64.22
CA ARG A 79 20.47 -5.32 63.85
C ARG A 79 21.46 -4.25 64.28
N ALA A 80 21.35 -3.11 63.61
CA ALA A 80 21.66 -1.74 64.05
C ALA A 80 23.03 -1.16 63.70
N GLY A 81 22.98 0.06 63.16
CA GLY A 81 24.13 0.95 63.09
C GLY A 81 24.11 1.89 61.89
N ASP A 82 23.48 3.05 62.07
CA ASP A 82 23.54 4.22 61.18
C ASP A 82 24.98 4.68 60.87
N PHE A 83 25.05 5.58 59.89
CA PHE A 83 26.04 6.65 59.66
C PHE A 83 26.78 6.61 58.32
N LEU A 84 26.23 7.42 57.40
CA LEU A 84 26.89 8.40 56.53
C LEU A 84 28.04 7.94 55.61
N GLY A 85 27.88 8.26 54.32
CA GLY A 85 28.91 8.14 53.26
C GLY A 85 30.11 9.08 53.47
N PRO A 86 30.89 9.48 52.42
CA PRO A 86 30.56 9.51 51.00
C PRO A 86 31.69 9.04 50.06
N CYS A 87 31.43 8.87 48.75
CA CYS A 87 32.30 9.47 47.74
C CYS A 87 31.66 9.51 46.35
N ALA A 88 31.77 10.68 45.74
CA ALA A 88 31.50 10.95 44.33
C ALA A 88 32.51 10.21 43.43
N THR A 89 32.12 9.89 42.20
CA THR A 89 32.59 10.59 40.97
C THR A 89 32.08 9.87 39.73
N ARG A 90 31.73 10.70 38.75
CA ARG A 90 31.10 10.47 37.46
C ARG A 90 32.02 9.73 36.46
N GLU A 91 31.35 9.11 35.48
CA GLU A 91 31.79 8.69 34.13
C GLU A 91 32.09 7.20 33.88
N LYS A 92 31.16 6.51 33.21
CA LYS A 92 31.19 6.26 31.75
C LYS A 92 29.97 5.43 31.32
N LEU A 93 29.26 5.93 30.32
CA LEU A 93 28.16 5.22 29.64
C LEU A 93 28.69 4.00 28.88
N PRO A 94 28.14 2.79 29.04
CA PRO A 94 28.28 1.74 28.05
C PRO A 94 27.12 1.83 27.06
N ARG A 95 27.50 2.03 25.80
CA ARG A 95 26.69 1.71 24.62
C ARG A 95 26.30 0.22 24.66
N HIS A 96 25.27 -0.09 23.86
CA HIS A 96 24.88 -1.42 23.38
C HIS A 96 23.76 -2.13 24.19
N LEU A 97 22.53 -1.63 24.07
CA LEU A 97 21.35 -2.48 24.21
C LEU A 97 21.26 -3.38 22.97
N GLU A 98 21.91 -4.55 23.02
CA GLU A 98 21.56 -5.63 22.11
C GLU A 98 20.09 -5.98 22.28
N ARG A 99 19.35 -5.89 21.19
CA ARG A 99 17.95 -6.29 21.08
C ARG A 99 17.86 -7.80 21.31
N ARG A 100 17.76 -8.23 22.57
CA ARG A 100 17.55 -9.63 22.94
C ARG A 100 16.21 -10.08 22.37
N LYS A 101 16.29 -10.89 21.31
CA LYS A 101 15.16 -11.48 20.60
C LYS A 101 14.51 -12.48 21.55
N ARG A 102 13.26 -12.23 21.95
CA ARG A 102 12.45 -13.20 22.69
C ARG A 102 11.98 -14.25 21.68
N ASP A 103 12.47 -15.48 21.83
CA ASP A 103 11.94 -16.62 21.11
C ASP A 103 10.53 -16.91 21.64
N VAL A 104 9.54 -16.61 20.80
CA VAL A 104 8.14 -16.98 21.01
C VAL A 104 8.00 -18.37 20.43
N GLU A 105 7.73 -19.34 21.30
CA GLU A 105 7.42 -20.71 20.92
C GLU A 105 6.09 -20.68 20.16
N ARG A 106 6.18 -20.82 18.83
CA ARG A 106 5.05 -20.72 17.91
C ARG A 106 4.37 -22.09 17.82
N THR A 107 3.08 -22.13 18.08
CA THR A 107 2.22 -23.31 17.90
C THR A 107 2.32 -23.82 16.47
N SER A 108 2.42 -25.14 16.29
CA SER A 108 2.65 -25.84 15.01
C SER A 108 1.68 -25.43 13.88
N GLN A 109 0.45 -25.04 14.22
CA GLN A 109 -0.58 -24.61 13.26
C GLN A 109 -0.44 -23.13 12.85
N GLU A 110 0.06 -22.26 13.73
CA GLU A 110 0.44 -20.88 13.40
C GLU A 110 1.80 -20.82 12.70
N GLN A 111 2.71 -21.77 12.96
CA GLN A 111 3.94 -21.94 12.17
C GLN A 111 3.66 -22.33 10.71
N LEU A 112 2.63 -23.15 10.45
CA LEU A 112 2.18 -23.50 9.09
C LEU A 112 1.58 -22.31 8.33
N ARG A 113 0.96 -21.35 9.03
CA ARG A 113 0.44 -20.09 8.47
C ARG A 113 1.47 -18.94 8.50
N GLN A 114 2.49 -19.02 9.35
CA GLN A 114 3.60 -18.06 9.40
C GLN A 114 4.54 -18.28 8.22
N ARG A 115 4.28 -17.50 7.16
CA ARG A 115 5.13 -17.31 5.98
C ARG A 115 5.18 -18.54 5.06
N ARG A 116 4.10 -18.78 4.33
CA ARG A 116 4.32 -18.98 2.88
C ARG A 116 5.01 -17.69 2.41
N LYS A 117 6.34 -17.70 2.37
CA LYS A 117 7.15 -16.59 1.87
C LYS A 117 6.57 -16.23 0.50
N GLN A 118 5.90 -15.09 0.41
CA GLN A 118 5.37 -14.61 -0.86
C GLN A 118 6.52 -14.61 -1.86
N SER A 119 6.27 -15.12 -3.05
CA SER A 119 7.30 -15.12 -4.09
C SER A 119 7.37 -13.71 -4.64
N ALA A 120 8.54 -13.09 -4.54
CA ALA A 120 8.77 -11.71 -4.93
C ALA A 120 10.02 -11.65 -5.79
N LEU A 121 9.97 -10.81 -6.83
CA LEU A 121 11.10 -10.48 -7.67
C LEU A 121 11.12 -8.97 -7.87
N HIS A 122 12.20 -8.32 -7.48
CA HIS A 122 12.45 -6.91 -7.75
C HIS A 122 13.71 -6.80 -8.61
N LEU A 123 13.57 -6.08 -9.72
CA LEU A 123 14.54 -5.97 -10.79
C LEU A 123 14.95 -4.52 -10.96
N VAL A 124 16.23 -4.33 -11.26
CA VAL A 124 16.82 -3.02 -11.58
C VAL A 124 17.47 -3.12 -12.96
N PRO A 125 17.61 -2.01 -13.70
CA PRO A 125 18.19 -2.05 -15.04
C PRO A 125 19.68 -2.42 -14.98
N GLU A 126 20.13 -3.17 -15.98
CA GLU A 126 21.53 -3.53 -16.18
C GLU A 126 22.08 -2.88 -17.46
N ARG A 127 21.33 -2.98 -18.56
CA ARG A 127 21.67 -2.38 -19.86
C ARG A 127 20.40 -2.10 -20.66
N GLN A 128 20.51 -1.30 -21.71
CA GLN A 128 19.46 -1.14 -22.71
C GLN A 128 19.91 -1.66 -24.06
N ALA A 129 18.94 -2.08 -24.87
CA ALA A 129 19.16 -2.44 -26.27
C ALA A 129 18.04 -1.82 -27.11
N ASN A 130 18.35 -1.41 -28.34
CA ASN A 130 17.33 -1.04 -29.30
C ASN A 130 17.04 -2.24 -30.19
N LYS A 131 15.78 -2.43 -30.54
CA LYS A 131 15.40 -3.47 -31.48
C LYS A 131 15.56 -2.96 -32.90
N ASP A 132 16.42 -3.59 -33.69
CA ASP A 132 16.64 -3.19 -35.09
C ASP A 132 15.34 -3.24 -35.90
N GLY A 133 15.03 -2.17 -36.63
CA GLY A 133 13.82 -2.07 -37.46
C GLY A 133 12.52 -1.71 -36.72
N GLU A 134 12.51 -1.68 -35.39
CA GLU A 134 11.38 -1.20 -34.58
C GLU A 134 11.82 -0.07 -33.65
N CYS A 135 11.06 1.01 -33.57
CA CYS A 135 11.41 2.16 -32.71
C CYS A 135 11.10 1.87 -31.23
N ILE A 136 11.82 0.90 -30.65
CA ILE A 136 11.62 0.34 -29.31
C ILE A 136 12.95 0.22 -28.60
N THR A 137 13.00 0.75 -27.38
CA THR A 137 14.10 0.55 -26.42
C THR A 137 13.69 -0.53 -25.42
N GLU A 138 14.48 -1.59 -25.34
CA GLU A 138 14.31 -2.69 -24.40
C GLU A 138 15.22 -2.52 -23.19
N VAL A 139 14.67 -2.82 -22.02
CA VAL A 139 15.42 -2.76 -20.76
C VAL A 139 15.81 -4.18 -20.36
N TRP A 140 17.11 -4.40 -20.19
CA TRP A 140 17.64 -5.64 -19.63
C TRP A 140 17.77 -5.49 -18.13
N TRP A 141 17.33 -6.52 -17.42
CA TRP A 141 17.17 -6.48 -15.98
C TRP A 141 18.24 -7.32 -15.29
N LYS A 142 18.51 -6.98 -14.03
CA LYS A 142 19.19 -7.87 -13.08
C LYS A 142 18.39 -7.96 -11.77
N PRO A 143 18.41 -9.09 -11.07
CA PRO A 143 17.72 -9.22 -9.79
C PRO A 143 18.38 -8.35 -8.72
N PHE A 144 17.57 -7.53 -8.05
CA PHE A 144 17.96 -6.82 -6.83
C PHE A 144 17.44 -7.55 -5.58
N LEU A 145 16.22 -8.10 -5.67
CA LEU A 145 15.64 -8.98 -4.65
C LEU A 145 14.96 -10.15 -5.35
N GLN A 146 15.26 -11.37 -4.90
CA GLN A 146 14.55 -12.57 -5.36
C GLN A 146 14.20 -13.46 -4.18
N GLN A 147 12.92 -13.80 -4.07
CA GLN A 147 12.39 -14.64 -3.02
C GLN A 147 11.38 -15.64 -3.61
N GLY A 148 11.53 -16.91 -3.26
CA GLY A 148 10.65 -17.98 -3.75
C GLY A 148 11.01 -18.47 -5.15
N ARG A 149 10.12 -19.27 -5.75
CA ARG A 149 10.35 -19.98 -7.02
C ARG A 149 9.28 -19.73 -8.08
N ALA A 150 8.34 -18.81 -7.82
CA ALA A 150 7.22 -18.56 -8.73
C ALA A 150 7.59 -17.70 -9.94
N LEU A 151 8.73 -17.02 -9.88
CA LEU A 151 9.20 -16.04 -10.86
C LEU A 151 10.68 -16.31 -11.13
N GLU A 152 11.06 -16.23 -12.40
CA GLU A 152 12.45 -16.39 -12.85
C GLU A 152 12.76 -15.32 -13.89
N LEU A 153 13.94 -14.70 -13.79
CA LEU A 153 14.41 -13.78 -14.81
C LEU A 153 15.02 -14.56 -15.98
N SER A 154 14.56 -14.29 -17.19
CA SER A 154 15.02 -14.92 -18.44
C SER A 154 15.47 -13.84 -19.42
N GLY A 155 16.68 -13.30 -19.22
CA GLY A 155 17.22 -12.21 -20.03
C GLY A 155 16.47 -10.90 -19.75
N ARG A 156 15.75 -10.38 -20.75
CA ARG A 156 14.91 -9.17 -20.62
C ARG A 156 13.49 -9.46 -20.08
N ASP A 157 13.07 -10.73 -20.12
CA ASP A 157 11.70 -11.12 -19.74
C ASP A 157 11.67 -11.74 -18.34
N VAL A 158 10.53 -11.62 -17.67
CA VAL A 158 10.22 -12.38 -16.45
C VAL A 158 9.33 -13.55 -16.78
N LEU A 159 9.81 -14.77 -16.51
CA LEU A 159 9.07 -16.02 -16.70
C LEU A 159 8.25 -16.35 -15.44
N VAL A 160 6.95 -16.58 -15.64
CA VAL A 160 6.03 -17.03 -14.60
C VAL A 160 6.06 -18.55 -14.49
N LYS A 161 6.55 -19.06 -13.36
CA LYS A 161 6.63 -20.50 -13.08
C LYS A 161 5.40 -21.05 -12.36
N HIS A 162 4.64 -20.24 -11.66
CA HIS A 162 3.43 -20.70 -10.97
C HIS A 162 2.24 -19.81 -11.32
N THR A 163 1.11 -20.42 -11.71
CA THR A 163 -0.13 -19.67 -11.92
C THR A 163 -0.61 -19.00 -10.63
N GLY A 164 -1.12 -17.78 -10.73
CA GLY A 164 -1.71 -17.04 -9.61
C GLY A 164 -1.97 -15.58 -9.90
N LEU A 165 -2.40 -14.86 -8.86
CA LEU A 165 -2.51 -13.41 -8.88
C LEU A 165 -1.18 -12.78 -8.50
N TYR A 166 -0.75 -11.80 -9.30
CA TYR A 166 0.50 -11.08 -9.11
C TYR A 166 0.24 -9.59 -9.06
N LEU A 167 0.74 -8.92 -8.02
CA LEU A 167 0.96 -7.49 -8.05
C LEU A 167 2.20 -7.24 -8.90
N VAL A 168 2.05 -6.48 -9.98
CA VAL A 168 3.15 -6.05 -10.83
C VAL A 168 3.23 -4.53 -10.81
N TYR A 169 4.43 -4.00 -10.62
CA TYR A 169 4.68 -2.57 -10.57
C TYR A 169 5.98 -2.23 -11.29
N SER A 170 6.05 -1.04 -11.87
CA SER A 170 7.24 -0.57 -12.57
C SER A 170 7.38 0.93 -12.44
N GLN A 171 8.63 1.39 -12.45
CA GLN A 171 8.99 2.79 -12.60
C GLN A 171 10.10 2.92 -13.62
N VAL A 172 10.04 3.98 -14.44
CA VAL A 172 11.16 4.42 -15.27
C VAL A 172 11.34 5.92 -15.03
N LEU A 173 12.57 6.34 -14.75
CA LEU A 173 12.93 7.76 -14.64
C LEU A 173 13.52 8.24 -15.96
N PHE A 174 12.73 8.99 -16.74
CA PHE A 174 13.15 9.50 -18.03
C PHE A 174 13.98 10.78 -17.88
N HIS A 175 15.01 10.89 -18.72
CA HIS A 175 15.78 12.12 -18.95
C HIS A 175 15.84 12.37 -20.46
N ASP A 176 14.70 12.73 -21.04
CA ASP A 176 14.49 12.74 -22.50
C ASP A 176 13.54 13.87 -22.89
N PRO A 177 13.94 14.80 -23.79
CA PRO A 177 13.11 15.95 -24.19
C PRO A 177 12.01 15.58 -25.20
N THR A 178 11.89 14.30 -25.58
CA THR A 178 10.79 13.84 -26.44
C THR A 178 9.44 14.13 -25.78
N PHE A 179 8.57 14.85 -26.48
CA PHE A 179 7.29 15.37 -25.99
C PHE A 179 6.50 14.41 -25.08
N THR A 180 6.45 13.12 -25.42
CA THR A 180 5.91 12.07 -24.54
C THR A 180 6.83 10.87 -24.43
N MET A 181 7.09 10.50 -23.19
CA MET A 181 7.81 9.29 -22.79
C MET A 181 6.90 8.37 -21.99
N GLY A 182 7.32 7.13 -21.83
CA GLY A 182 6.50 6.14 -21.15
C GLY A 182 6.99 4.72 -21.36
N GLN A 183 6.35 3.80 -20.67
CA GLN A 183 6.65 2.38 -20.77
C GLN A 183 5.39 1.56 -20.94
N VAL A 184 5.57 0.38 -21.51
CA VAL A 184 4.53 -0.61 -21.73
C VAL A 184 4.98 -1.92 -21.13
N LEU A 185 4.17 -2.46 -20.22
CA LEU A 185 4.34 -3.83 -19.76
C LEU A 185 3.42 -4.75 -20.56
N GLN A 186 4.00 -5.75 -21.20
CA GLN A 186 3.30 -6.70 -22.05
C GLN A 186 3.46 -8.12 -21.52
N ARG A 187 2.38 -8.88 -21.56
CA ARG A 187 2.33 -10.32 -21.34
C ARG A 187 2.43 -11.03 -22.69
N LEU A 188 3.39 -11.93 -22.79
CA LEU A 188 3.57 -12.86 -23.90
C LEU A 188 3.14 -14.24 -23.39
N ALA A 189 1.98 -14.69 -23.84
CA ALA A 189 1.43 -16.01 -23.52
C ALA A 189 1.68 -16.97 -24.70
N PRO A 190 2.24 -18.18 -24.46
CA PRO A 190 2.48 -19.14 -25.53
C PRO A 190 1.21 -19.43 -26.35
N GLY A 191 1.29 -19.29 -27.68
CA GLY A 191 0.16 -19.56 -28.59
C GLY A 191 -0.99 -18.55 -28.53
N ARG A 192 -0.80 -17.39 -27.88
CA ARG A 192 -1.79 -16.31 -27.80
C ARG A 192 -1.19 -14.97 -28.24
N PRO A 193 -2.01 -14.03 -28.72
CA PRO A 193 -1.52 -12.68 -29.04
C PRO A 193 -1.01 -11.99 -27.78
N ASN A 194 0.00 -11.14 -27.96
CA ASN A 194 0.59 -10.40 -26.86
C ASN A 194 -0.43 -9.42 -26.26
N GLN A 195 -0.51 -9.38 -24.93
CA GLN A 195 -1.48 -8.56 -24.20
C GLN A 195 -0.78 -7.45 -23.42
N VAL A 196 -1.18 -6.20 -23.60
CA VAL A 196 -0.70 -5.09 -22.76
C VAL A 196 -1.37 -5.17 -21.39
N LEU A 197 -0.58 -5.23 -20.32
CA LEU A 197 -1.09 -5.26 -18.94
C LEU A 197 -1.35 -3.85 -18.43
N PHE A 198 -0.37 -2.95 -18.58
CA PHE A 198 -0.54 -1.53 -18.30
C PHE A 198 0.44 -0.70 -19.14
N ARG A 199 0.17 0.60 -19.20
CA ARG A 199 1.04 1.62 -19.78
C ARG A 199 1.23 2.74 -18.77
N CYS A 200 2.34 3.44 -18.88
CA CYS A 200 2.57 4.71 -18.23
C CYS A 200 3.00 5.70 -19.31
N ILE A 201 2.45 6.92 -19.28
CA ILE A 201 2.77 7.97 -20.24
C ILE A 201 2.98 9.27 -19.46
N GLN A 202 4.07 9.97 -19.74
CA GLN A 202 4.40 11.26 -19.19
C GLN A 202 4.71 12.26 -20.30
N SER A 203 4.23 13.48 -20.12
CA SER A 203 4.65 14.62 -20.93
C SER A 203 6.01 15.10 -20.44
N MET A 204 6.93 15.38 -21.37
CA MET A 204 8.28 15.85 -21.03
C MET A 204 8.43 17.33 -21.36
N PRO A 205 9.15 18.10 -20.53
CA PRO A 205 9.65 19.41 -20.90
C PRO A 205 10.51 19.36 -22.17
N ALA A 206 10.39 20.37 -23.02
CA ALA A 206 11.22 20.49 -24.23
C ALA A 206 12.67 20.91 -23.92
N ASP A 207 12.88 21.57 -22.78
CA ASP A 207 14.21 21.97 -22.30
C ASP A 207 14.97 20.74 -21.77
N PRO A 208 16.07 20.30 -22.42
CA PRO A 208 16.79 19.08 -22.04
C PRO A 208 17.25 19.08 -20.58
N GLU A 209 17.69 20.23 -20.04
CA GLU A 209 18.18 20.35 -18.66
C GLU A 209 17.07 20.17 -17.62
N ARG A 210 15.81 20.22 -18.05
CA ARG A 210 14.63 20.09 -17.19
C ARG A 210 13.80 18.86 -17.56
N ALA A 211 14.20 18.08 -18.56
CA ALA A 211 13.43 16.98 -19.13
C ALA A 211 13.48 15.72 -18.26
N TYR A 212 13.18 15.85 -16.96
CA TYR A 212 13.18 14.75 -15.99
C TYR A 212 11.77 14.44 -15.52
N ASN A 213 11.33 13.19 -15.67
CA ASN A 213 10.06 12.73 -15.08
C ASN A 213 10.10 11.23 -14.76
N SER A 214 9.58 10.87 -13.60
CA SER A 214 9.31 9.47 -13.25
C SER A 214 7.93 9.05 -13.76
N CYS A 215 7.88 7.86 -14.38
CA CYS A 215 6.64 7.24 -14.80
C CYS A 215 6.44 5.94 -14.02
N TYR A 216 5.53 5.94 -13.04
CA TYR A 216 5.17 4.76 -12.26
C TYR A 216 3.80 4.22 -12.66
N SER A 217 3.68 2.90 -12.79
CA SER A 217 2.40 2.22 -12.96
C SER A 217 2.46 0.80 -12.43
N GLY A 218 1.31 0.26 -12.03
CA GLY A 218 1.19 -1.09 -11.52
C GLY A 218 -0.25 -1.55 -11.42
N GLY A 219 -0.44 -2.85 -11.20
CA GLY A 219 -1.75 -3.48 -11.10
C GLY A 219 -1.66 -4.92 -10.66
N VAL A 220 -2.83 -5.53 -10.43
CA VAL A 220 -2.93 -6.94 -10.08
C VAL A 220 -3.43 -7.73 -11.29
N PHE A 221 -2.68 -8.76 -11.68
CA PHE A 221 -2.97 -9.55 -12.88
C PHE A 221 -2.97 -11.04 -12.56
N HIS A 222 -3.88 -11.77 -13.19
CA HIS A 222 -3.87 -13.22 -13.17
C HIS A 222 -2.94 -13.77 -14.25
N LEU A 223 -1.78 -14.26 -13.82
CA LEU A 223 -0.73 -14.79 -14.69
C LEU A 223 -0.70 -16.31 -14.62
N GLN A 224 -0.44 -16.93 -15.76
CA GLN A 224 -0.41 -18.37 -15.98
C GLN A 224 1.04 -18.86 -16.04
N HIS A 225 1.25 -20.12 -15.66
CA HIS A 225 2.50 -20.81 -15.89
C HIS A 225 2.92 -20.69 -17.37
N GLY A 226 4.16 -20.27 -17.62
CA GLY A 226 4.74 -20.12 -18.95
C GLY A 226 4.54 -18.74 -19.58
N ASP A 227 3.75 -17.85 -18.96
CA ASP A 227 3.71 -16.45 -19.38
C ASP A 227 5.09 -15.80 -19.22
N ARG A 228 5.43 -14.92 -20.15
CA ARG A 228 6.58 -14.01 -20.06
C ARG A 228 6.09 -12.58 -19.95
N LEU A 229 6.65 -11.81 -19.04
CA LEU A 229 6.41 -10.36 -18.97
C LEU A 229 7.61 -9.61 -19.52
N ASN A 230 7.37 -8.68 -20.43
CA ASN A 230 8.38 -7.81 -21.03
C ASN A 230 7.98 -6.35 -20.82
N LEU A 231 8.93 -5.52 -20.39
CA LEU A 231 8.76 -4.07 -20.28
C LEU A 231 9.63 -3.39 -21.33
N TYR A 232 9.01 -2.54 -22.15
CA TYR A 232 9.72 -1.80 -23.18
C TYR A 232 9.24 -0.35 -23.25
N ILE A 233 10.09 0.51 -23.81
CA ILE A 233 9.82 1.92 -24.05
C ILE A 233 9.60 2.09 -25.57
N PRO A 234 8.41 2.54 -26.01
CA PRO A 234 8.08 2.66 -27.44
C PRO A 234 8.69 3.93 -28.07
N ARG A 235 10.01 4.09 -27.90
CA ARG A 235 10.84 5.16 -28.46
C ARG A 235 12.20 4.58 -28.86
N CYS A 236 12.78 5.14 -29.90
CA CYS A 236 14.14 4.84 -30.33
C CYS A 236 15.14 5.49 -29.39
N ASN A 237 16.17 4.77 -28.93
CA ASN A 237 17.25 5.35 -28.13
C ASN A 237 16.76 6.16 -26.92
N ALA A 238 15.73 5.65 -26.22
CA ALA A 238 15.16 6.35 -25.08
C ALA A 238 16.23 6.64 -24.02
N SER A 239 16.25 7.87 -23.52
CA SER A 239 17.16 8.27 -22.44
C SER A 239 16.46 8.18 -21.08
N PHE A 240 16.98 7.35 -20.19
CA PHE A 240 16.45 7.13 -18.84
C PHE A 240 17.56 6.75 -17.85
N ASP A 241 17.28 6.92 -16.56
CA ASP A 241 18.23 6.64 -15.49
C ASP A 241 18.32 5.13 -15.18
N PHE A 242 19.55 4.62 -15.05
CA PHE A 242 19.89 3.25 -14.69
C PHE A 242 19.99 3.02 -13.17
N SER A 243 19.74 4.06 -12.36
CA SER A 243 19.74 3.94 -10.92
C SER A 243 18.64 3.01 -10.42
N ALA A 244 18.96 2.20 -9.41
CA ALA A 244 18.03 1.23 -8.82
C ALA A 244 16.78 1.87 -8.18
N HIS A 245 16.84 3.16 -7.84
CA HIS A 245 15.74 3.91 -7.25
C HIS A 245 14.95 4.73 -8.29
N GLY A 246 15.56 5.05 -9.43
CA GLY A 246 14.89 5.72 -10.55
C GLY A 246 14.07 4.75 -11.40
N THR A 247 14.68 3.63 -11.78
CA THR A 247 14.09 2.66 -12.71
C THR A 247 14.10 1.25 -12.12
N PHE A 248 12.95 0.59 -12.09
CA PHE A 248 12.78 -0.76 -11.55
C PHE A 248 11.52 -1.45 -12.04
N LEU A 249 11.49 -2.77 -11.97
CA LEU A 249 10.33 -3.62 -12.24
C LEU A 249 10.18 -4.63 -11.11
N GLY A 250 8.98 -4.76 -10.55
CA GLY A 250 8.74 -5.69 -9.46
C GLY A 250 7.46 -6.48 -9.62
N LEU A 251 7.51 -7.71 -9.12
CA LEU A 251 6.45 -8.69 -9.16
C LEU A 251 6.33 -9.37 -7.80
N LEU A 252 5.12 -9.48 -7.28
CA LEU A 252 4.81 -10.13 -6.02
C LEU A 252 3.61 -11.06 -6.20
N ARG A 253 3.78 -12.35 -5.90
CA ARG A 253 2.67 -13.31 -5.86
C ARG A 253 1.84 -13.09 -4.59
N LEU A 254 0.54 -12.92 -4.79
CA LEU A 254 -0.46 -12.72 -3.72
C LEU A 254 -0.91 -14.05 -3.12
#